data_AF-A0A2K6JW58-F1
#
_entry.id   AF-A0A2K6JW58-F1
#
_cell.length_a   1.000
_cell.length_b   1.000
_cell.length_c   1.000
_cell.angle_alpha   90.00
_cell.angle_beta   90.00
_cell.angle_gamma   90.00
#
_symmetry.space_group_name_H-M   'P 1'
#
loop_
_entity.id
_entity.type
_entity.pdbx_description
1 polymer ?
#
loop_
_entity_poly.entity_id
_entity_poly.type
_entity_poly.pdbx_seq_one_letter_code
_entity_poly.pdbx_strand_id
1 'polypeptide(L)'
;MAEGTLRQILHVPSDAQLQTSEDLQIEKSDEVLRKGTWWVTEMGGEAGERLFTSSFLVSLVPLGLRISVVTCPLQRGIMWQLLLPTALLLLVSAGMRAEDLPKAVVFLEPQWYTVLENDSVTLKCQGTYSPEDNSTQWFHNESLISSQTSSYFIAAARVNNSGEYRCQTRLSTLSDPVQLEVHIGWLLLQAPRQVFKEEDSIHLRCHSWKNTLLHKVTYLQNGKGRKYFHQNSDFYIPKATLKDSGSYFCRGLIGSKNVSSETVNITITQDLAVSSISSFFPPGYRVSFCLVMVLLFAVDTGLYFSVKKNIPSSTRDWKDHKFKWSKDPQDK
;
A
#
# COMPACT_ATOMS: atom_id res chain seq x y z
N MET A 1 63.48 10.70 -56.92
CA MET A 1 63.93 10.45 -58.31
C MET A 1 62.96 9.40 -58.82
N ALA A 2 62.14 9.73 -59.82
CA ALA A 2 60.77 9.19 -60.03
C ALA A 2 59.83 9.45 -58.81
N GLU A 3 58.52 9.72 -58.90
CA GLU A 3 57.44 9.46 -59.90
C GLU A 3 56.77 8.08 -59.79
N GLY A 4 55.46 7.92 -60.04
CA GLY A 4 54.51 8.86 -60.70
C GLY A 4 53.10 8.96 -60.09
N THR A 5 52.14 9.46 -60.89
CA THR A 5 50.86 10.06 -60.45
C THR A 5 49.69 9.71 -61.39
N LEU A 6 48.49 9.42 -60.87
CA LEU A 6 47.14 9.71 -61.44
C LEU A 6 46.08 9.36 -60.35
N ARG A 7 45.00 10.11 -60.02
CA ARG A 7 43.89 10.75 -60.79
C ARG A 7 43.03 9.71 -61.54
N GLN A 8 41.69 9.77 -61.63
CA GLN A 8 40.59 10.65 -61.16
C GLN A 8 39.31 9.73 -61.03
N ILE A 9 38.06 10.08 -60.68
CA ILE A 9 37.21 11.28 -60.46
C ILE A 9 36.10 10.83 -59.45
N LEU A 10 35.45 11.56 -58.52
CA LEU A 10 34.78 12.88 -58.41
C LEU A 10 33.44 13.05 -59.16
N HIS A 11 32.29 12.86 -58.48
CA HIS A 11 31.11 13.75 -58.63
C HIS A 11 30.02 13.61 -57.55
N VAL A 12 29.35 14.73 -57.25
CA VAL A 12 28.04 14.88 -56.58
C VAL A 12 27.21 15.88 -57.42
N PRO A 13 25.89 15.64 -57.59
CA PRO A 13 24.83 16.63 -57.26
C PRO A 13 23.65 15.95 -56.51
N SER A 14 22.79 16.54 -55.66
CA SER A 14 22.29 17.91 -55.38
C SER A 14 20.97 18.32 -56.07
N ASP A 15 19.88 18.32 -55.27
CA ASP A 15 18.64 19.14 -55.28
C ASP A 15 17.69 19.23 -56.49
N ALA A 16 16.38 18.99 -56.25
CA ALA A 16 15.24 19.86 -56.63
C ALA A 16 13.88 19.35 -56.06
N GLN A 17 12.86 20.22 -56.00
CA GLN A 17 11.54 19.96 -55.38
C GLN A 17 10.38 19.65 -56.36
N LEU A 18 9.26 19.15 -55.79
CA LEU A 18 7.90 19.76 -55.80
C LEU A 18 6.74 18.92 -56.40
N GLN A 19 5.58 18.94 -55.71
CA GLN A 19 4.22 18.48 -56.14
C GLN A 19 4.08 16.95 -56.44
N THR A 20 2.92 16.27 -56.38
CA THR A 20 1.50 16.60 -56.09
C THR A 20 0.82 15.43 -55.34
N SER A 21 -0.43 15.61 -54.90
CA SER A 21 -1.33 14.59 -54.34
C SER A 21 -1.89 13.59 -55.37
N GLU A 22 -2.24 12.37 -54.93
CA GLU A 22 -3.42 11.64 -55.41
C GLU A 22 -3.89 10.57 -54.40
N ASP A 23 -5.15 10.14 -54.50
CA ASP A 23 -5.87 9.35 -53.49
C ASP A 23 -5.62 7.84 -53.53
N LEU A 24 -5.84 7.16 -52.40
CA LEU A 24 -6.21 5.74 -52.37
C LEU A 24 -7.50 5.54 -51.58
N GLN A 25 -8.60 5.26 -52.28
CA GLN A 25 -9.77 4.64 -51.66
C GLN A 25 -9.51 3.15 -51.44
N ILE A 26 -10.04 2.59 -50.34
CA ILE A 26 -10.32 1.16 -50.25
C ILE A 26 -11.80 0.98 -49.94
N GLU A 27 -12.49 0.56 -51.00
CA GLU A 27 -13.70 -0.25 -51.09
C GLU A 27 -14.60 -0.40 -49.85
N LYS A 28 -15.84 0.08 -49.98
CA LYS A 28 -16.96 -0.20 -49.07
C LYS A 28 -17.71 -1.44 -49.55
N SER A 29 -17.91 -2.42 -48.67
CA SER A 29 -18.90 -3.49 -48.85
C SER A 29 -20.00 -3.40 -47.78
N ASP A 30 -21.25 -3.37 -48.22
CA ASP A 30 -22.45 -3.44 -47.38
C ASP A 30 -22.95 -4.91 -47.25
N GLU A 31 -24.09 -5.09 -46.57
CA GLU A 31 -24.91 -6.32 -46.47
C GLU A 31 -24.46 -7.39 -45.43
N VAL A 32 -25.34 -8.01 -44.63
CA VAL A 32 -26.80 -7.79 -44.44
C VAL A 32 -27.33 -8.22 -43.05
N LEU A 33 -28.17 -7.36 -42.47
CA LEU A 33 -29.38 -7.64 -41.65
C LEU A 33 -29.38 -8.73 -40.54
N ARG A 34 -29.62 -8.32 -39.28
CA ARG A 34 -30.59 -9.00 -38.37
C ARG A 34 -31.15 -8.13 -37.22
N LYS A 35 -32.43 -7.76 -37.39
CA LYS A 35 -33.50 -7.38 -36.42
C LYS A 35 -33.17 -7.23 -34.91
N GLY A 36 -33.66 -6.16 -34.29
CA GLY A 36 -33.65 -5.99 -32.82
C GLY A 36 -34.43 -4.80 -32.24
N THR A 37 -35.59 -4.41 -32.81
CA THR A 37 -36.35 -3.22 -32.36
C THR A 37 -37.19 -3.48 -31.10
N TRP A 38 -37.17 -2.55 -30.15
CA TRP A 38 -38.18 -2.41 -29.08
C TRP A 38 -38.63 -0.96 -28.96
N TRP A 39 -39.90 -0.75 -28.61
CA TRP A 39 -40.51 0.55 -28.36
C TRP A 39 -41.16 0.53 -26.96
N VAL A 40 -41.15 1.66 -26.27
CA VAL A 40 -42.07 1.94 -25.15
C VAL A 40 -42.56 3.38 -25.31
N THR A 41 -43.88 3.57 -25.26
CA THR A 41 -44.54 4.89 -25.38
C THR A 41 -44.91 5.42 -24.00
N GLU A 42 -44.93 6.74 -23.83
CA GLU A 42 -45.50 7.41 -22.64
C GLU A 42 -46.99 7.12 -22.42
N MET A 43 -47.45 7.33 -21.18
CA MET A 43 -48.77 7.91 -20.90
C MET A 43 -48.91 8.43 -19.44
N GLY A 44 -48.92 9.77 -19.28
CA GLY A 44 -49.78 10.53 -18.35
C GLY A 44 -49.57 10.47 -16.82
N GLY A 45 -49.59 11.64 -16.17
CA GLY A 45 -49.70 11.79 -14.71
C GLY A 45 -49.34 13.19 -14.20
N GLU A 46 -50.31 14.11 -14.14
CA GLU A 46 -50.07 15.56 -13.94
C GLU A 46 -50.64 16.11 -12.61
N ALA A 47 -49.94 17.09 -12.02
CA ALA A 47 -50.35 18.08 -11.00
C ALA A 47 -50.87 17.61 -9.61
N GLY A 48 -50.56 18.38 -8.55
CA GLY A 48 -51.09 18.07 -7.21
C GLY A 48 -50.59 18.82 -5.97
N GLU A 49 -50.15 20.09 -6.04
CA GLU A 49 -49.87 20.85 -4.80
C GLU A 49 -51.15 21.27 -4.05
N ARG A 50 -51.17 21.17 -2.71
CA ARG A 50 -51.79 22.17 -1.80
C ARG A 50 -51.52 21.93 -0.30
N LEU A 51 -51.59 23.04 0.44
CA LEU A 51 -51.52 23.17 1.91
C LEU A 51 -52.93 23.28 2.53
N PHE A 52 -53.01 23.81 3.76
CA PHE A 52 -54.19 24.01 4.64
C PHE A 52 -54.65 22.73 5.38
N THR A 53 -54.57 22.54 6.71
CA THR A 53 -54.65 23.35 7.96
C THR A 53 -56.05 23.50 8.59
N SER A 54 -56.10 23.19 9.90
CA SER A 54 -56.96 23.83 10.93
C SER A 54 -58.47 23.52 10.99
N SER A 55 -58.80 22.70 12.01
CA SER A 55 -59.83 22.96 13.06
C SER A 55 -61.32 23.09 12.70
N PHE A 56 -62.18 22.44 13.49
CA PHE A 56 -63.11 23.04 14.49
C PHE A 56 -63.93 21.87 15.12
N LEU A 57 -63.72 21.47 16.39
CA LEU A 57 -64.22 22.04 17.66
C LEU A 57 -65.71 21.71 17.95
N VAL A 58 -65.95 20.80 18.91
CA VAL A 58 -67.16 20.77 19.75
C VAL A 58 -66.73 20.61 21.20
N SER A 59 -67.26 21.44 22.10
CA SER A 59 -66.95 21.47 23.53
C SER A 59 -68.12 20.98 24.37
N LEU A 60 -67.85 20.38 25.53
CA LEU A 60 -68.80 20.28 26.64
C LEU A 60 -68.08 20.12 27.99
N VAL A 61 -68.80 20.41 29.07
CA VAL A 61 -68.27 20.80 30.39
C VAL A 61 -67.99 19.58 31.29
N PRO A 62 -66.94 19.59 32.15
CA PRO A 62 -66.51 18.41 32.88
C PRO A 62 -67.40 18.05 34.09
N LEU A 63 -67.64 16.76 34.28
CA LEU A 63 -68.10 16.17 35.55
C LEU A 63 -66.92 15.50 36.26
N GLY A 64 -66.62 15.95 37.48
CA GLY A 64 -65.43 15.54 38.21
C GLY A 64 -65.56 14.17 38.86
N LEU A 65 -64.97 13.14 38.25
CA LEU A 65 -64.70 11.86 38.91
C LEU A 65 -63.24 11.83 39.41
N ARG A 66 -63.03 11.85 40.72
CA ARG A 66 -61.70 11.66 41.33
C ARG A 66 -61.27 10.20 41.21
N ILE A 67 -60.65 9.84 40.09
CA ILE A 67 -59.89 8.60 39.99
C ILE A 67 -58.59 8.80 40.80
N SER A 68 -58.53 8.22 41.99
CA SER A 68 -57.30 8.13 42.78
C SER A 68 -56.33 7.17 42.11
N VAL A 69 -55.56 7.66 41.13
CA VAL A 69 -54.48 6.90 40.51
C VAL A 69 -53.43 6.63 41.58
N VAL A 70 -53.36 5.39 42.07
CA VAL A 70 -52.28 4.91 42.92
C VAL A 70 -51.02 4.83 42.06
N THR A 71 -50.25 5.92 42.03
CA THR A 71 -48.99 6.01 41.29
C THR A 71 -47.93 5.12 41.92
N CYS A 72 -47.88 3.85 41.50
CA CYS A 72 -46.83 2.92 41.89
C CYS A 72 -45.47 3.42 41.34
N PRO A 73 -44.54 3.89 42.18
CA PRO A 73 -43.43 4.73 41.73
C PRO A 73 -42.21 3.92 41.27
N LEU A 74 -42.43 2.83 40.51
CA LEU A 74 -41.42 1.78 40.35
C LEU A 74 -41.28 1.23 38.91
N GLN A 75 -41.22 2.11 37.89
CA GLN A 75 -40.73 1.68 36.55
C GLN A 75 -40.10 2.77 35.65
N ARG A 76 -39.53 3.85 36.22
CA ARG A 76 -38.93 4.94 35.41
C ARG A 76 -37.40 4.83 35.18
N GLY A 77 -36.72 3.87 35.81
CA GLY A 77 -35.26 3.69 35.69
C GLY A 77 -34.79 2.69 34.63
N ILE A 78 -35.53 1.61 34.39
CA ILE A 78 -35.04 0.45 33.63
C ILE A 78 -34.88 0.74 32.13
N MET A 79 -35.78 1.53 31.54
CA MET A 79 -35.76 1.79 30.10
C MET A 79 -34.55 2.64 29.65
N TRP A 80 -33.98 3.46 30.55
CA TRP A 80 -32.77 4.24 30.26
C TRP A 80 -31.50 3.37 30.29
N GLN A 81 -31.48 2.34 31.15
CA GLN A 81 -30.34 1.42 31.30
C GLN A 81 -30.09 0.57 30.05
N LEU A 82 -31.12 0.30 29.23
CA LEU A 82 -31.02 -0.54 28.02
C LEU A 82 -30.69 0.26 26.75
N LEU A 83 -30.89 1.58 26.75
CA LEU A 83 -30.59 2.45 25.60
C LEU A 83 -29.07 2.63 25.39
N LEU A 84 -28.26 2.72 26.45
CA LEU A 84 -26.80 2.84 26.28
C LEU A 84 -26.15 1.56 25.69
N PRO A 85 -26.41 0.34 26.21
CA PRO A 85 -25.85 -0.88 25.64
C PRO A 85 -26.31 -1.15 24.20
N THR A 86 -27.55 -0.83 23.85
CA THR A 86 -28.05 -1.01 22.47
C THR A 86 -27.47 0.04 21.52
N ALA A 87 -27.33 1.30 21.94
CA ALA A 87 -26.59 2.31 21.18
C ALA A 87 -25.11 1.93 20.98
N LEU A 88 -24.47 1.34 21.99
CA LEU A 88 -23.08 0.87 21.90
C LEU A 88 -22.94 -0.32 20.93
N LEU A 89 -23.87 -1.28 20.96
CA LEU A 89 -23.94 -2.37 19.98
C LEU A 89 -24.17 -1.86 18.55
N LEU A 90 -25.03 -0.85 18.38
CA LEU A 90 -25.26 -0.21 17.07
C LEU A 90 -24.00 0.53 16.58
N LEU A 91 -23.29 1.24 17.45
CA LEU A 91 -22.01 1.88 17.12
C LEU A 91 -20.94 0.85 16.69
N VAL A 92 -20.86 -0.30 17.38
CA VAL A 92 -19.98 -1.41 16.96
C VAL A 92 -20.38 -1.96 15.58
N SER A 93 -21.68 -2.09 15.29
CA SER A 93 -22.15 -2.55 13.98
C SER A 93 -21.92 -1.52 12.85
N ALA A 94 -21.92 -0.22 13.17
CA ALA A 94 -21.72 0.86 12.20
C ALA A 94 -20.26 1.02 11.74
N GLY A 95 -19.29 0.47 12.49
CA GLY A 95 -17.86 0.54 12.17
C GLY A 95 -17.40 -0.36 11.02
N MET A 96 -18.28 -1.20 10.45
CA MET A 96 -17.91 -2.28 9.52
C MET A 96 -18.20 -1.99 8.03
N ARG A 97 -18.03 -0.74 7.57
CA ARG A 97 -18.00 -0.38 6.13
C ARG A 97 -16.99 0.72 5.78
N ALA A 98 -15.72 0.39 5.96
CA ALA A 98 -14.68 0.82 5.03
C ALA A 98 -13.98 -0.45 4.52
N GLU A 99 -13.94 -0.66 3.21
CA GLU A 99 -13.02 -1.62 2.61
C GLU A 99 -11.62 -0.97 2.68
N ASP A 100 -10.84 -1.32 3.71
CA ASP A 100 -9.51 -0.74 3.94
C ASP A 100 -8.50 -1.35 2.97
N LEU A 101 -8.50 -0.82 1.73
CA LEU A 101 -7.67 -1.28 0.63
C LEU A 101 -6.18 -1.20 1.02
N PRO A 102 -5.41 -2.31 0.89
CA PRO A 102 -4.02 -2.36 1.31
C PRO A 102 -3.21 -1.28 0.60
N LYS A 103 -2.20 -0.73 1.28
CA LYS A 103 -1.38 0.35 0.73
C LYS A 103 -0.43 -0.19 -0.35
N ALA A 104 -0.35 0.51 -1.47
CA ALA A 104 0.64 0.22 -2.51
C ALA A 104 2.05 0.56 -2.01
N VAL A 105 3.07 -0.08 -2.59
CA VAL A 105 4.48 0.12 -2.22
C VAL A 105 5.31 0.34 -3.50
N VAL A 106 6.12 1.40 -3.51
CA VAL A 106 7.06 1.70 -4.60
C VAL A 106 8.42 1.08 -4.29
N PHE A 107 9.01 0.40 -5.28
CA PHE A 107 10.37 -0.13 -5.23
C PHE A 107 11.22 0.49 -6.35
N LEU A 108 12.48 0.81 -6.04
CA LEU A 108 13.47 1.21 -7.04
C LEU A 108 14.28 -0.01 -7.51
N GLU A 109 14.45 -0.14 -8.81
CA GLU A 109 15.36 -1.10 -9.44
C GLU A 109 16.30 -0.35 -10.40
N PRO A 110 17.61 -0.22 -10.07
CA PRO A 110 18.26 -0.70 -8.84
C PRO A 110 17.82 0.07 -7.58
N GLN A 111 18.07 -0.51 -6.40
CA GLN A 111 17.62 0.00 -5.07
C GLN A 111 18.22 1.35 -4.61
N TRP A 112 18.85 2.11 -5.50
CA TRP A 112 19.59 3.32 -5.14
C TRP A 112 18.69 4.55 -5.26
N TYR A 113 18.37 5.17 -4.12
CA TYR A 113 17.60 6.43 -4.08
C TYR A 113 18.42 7.63 -4.60
N THR A 114 19.75 7.49 -4.68
CA THR A 114 20.68 8.45 -5.31
C THR A 114 21.25 7.86 -6.60
N VAL A 115 21.16 8.58 -7.71
CA VAL A 115 21.69 8.19 -9.03
C VAL A 115 22.40 9.35 -9.72
N LEU A 116 23.20 9.07 -10.74
CA LEU A 116 23.84 10.08 -11.59
C LEU A 116 22.99 10.39 -12.83
N GLU A 117 23.15 11.58 -13.40
CA GLU A 117 22.54 11.87 -14.70
C GLU A 117 22.98 10.88 -15.79
N ASN A 118 22.03 10.47 -16.63
CA ASN A 118 22.13 9.40 -17.63
C ASN A 118 22.14 7.95 -17.06
N ASP A 119 21.97 7.74 -15.75
CA ASP A 119 21.63 6.41 -15.23
C ASP A 119 20.20 6.02 -15.63
N SER A 120 19.93 4.72 -15.72
CA SER A 120 18.59 4.17 -15.89
C SER A 120 18.00 3.72 -14.55
N VAL A 121 16.71 4.04 -14.31
CA VAL A 121 15.99 3.70 -13.09
C VAL A 121 14.61 3.17 -13.45
N THR A 122 14.23 2.02 -12.88
CA THR A 122 12.88 1.48 -12.97
C THR A 122 12.20 1.60 -11.61
N LEU A 123 11.09 2.34 -11.54
CA LEU A 123 10.20 2.27 -10.39
C LEU A 123 9.17 1.16 -10.63
N LYS A 124 8.90 0.34 -9.62
CA LYS A 124 7.89 -0.74 -9.66
C LYS A 124 6.86 -0.53 -8.56
N CYS A 125 5.58 -0.68 -8.89
CA CYS A 125 4.48 -0.62 -7.93
C CYS A 125 4.06 -2.04 -7.52
N GLN A 126 4.12 -2.32 -6.22
CA GLN A 126 3.49 -3.50 -5.64
C GLN A 126 2.13 -3.09 -5.07
N GLY A 127 1.08 -3.75 -5.53
CA GLY A 127 -0.30 -3.55 -5.09
C GLY A 127 -1.18 -4.71 -5.54
N THR A 128 -2.43 -4.70 -5.10
CA THR A 128 -3.48 -5.59 -5.59
C THR A 128 -4.01 -5.06 -6.93
N TYR A 129 -4.31 -5.97 -7.86
CA TYR A 129 -4.80 -5.64 -9.21
C TYR A 129 -6.11 -6.36 -9.49
N SER A 130 -7.03 -5.73 -10.23
CA SER A 130 -8.26 -6.38 -10.68
C SER A 130 -8.01 -7.15 -11.98
N PRO A 131 -8.66 -8.31 -12.21
CA PRO A 131 -8.68 -8.94 -13.54
C PRO A 131 -9.30 -8.05 -14.63
N GLU A 132 -10.18 -7.12 -14.25
CA GLU A 132 -10.79 -6.14 -15.16
C GLU A 132 -9.86 -4.94 -15.46
N ASP A 133 -8.97 -4.63 -14.52
CA ASP A 133 -8.19 -3.40 -14.47
C ASP A 133 -6.91 -3.63 -13.66
N ASN A 134 -5.82 -3.82 -14.40
CA ASN A 134 -4.47 -3.97 -13.88
C ASN A 134 -3.66 -2.66 -13.98
N SER A 135 -4.32 -1.52 -14.21
CA SER A 135 -3.64 -0.24 -14.36
C SER A 135 -2.97 0.23 -13.07
N THR A 136 -1.92 1.02 -13.23
CA THR A 136 -1.22 1.70 -12.13
C THR A 136 -1.13 3.18 -12.42
N GLN A 137 -1.62 3.99 -11.48
CA GLN A 137 -1.40 5.43 -11.47
C GLN A 137 -0.07 5.73 -10.81
N TRP A 138 0.76 6.52 -11.48
CA TRP A 138 2.07 6.97 -11.00
C TRP A 138 2.04 8.48 -10.78
N PHE A 139 2.58 8.91 -9.66
CA PHE A 139 2.69 10.31 -9.27
C PHE A 139 4.15 10.69 -9.04
N HIS A 140 4.55 11.87 -9.52
CA HIS A 140 5.85 12.50 -9.23
C HIS A 140 5.59 13.93 -8.75
N ASN A 141 6.02 14.26 -7.54
CA ASN A 141 5.72 15.53 -6.87
C ASN A 141 4.22 15.89 -6.97
N GLU A 142 3.36 14.95 -6.55
CA GLU A 142 1.88 15.00 -6.60
C GLU A 142 1.23 15.02 -8.01
N SER A 143 2.00 15.27 -9.07
CA SER A 143 1.50 15.26 -10.46
C SER A 143 1.40 13.85 -11.04
N LEU A 144 0.31 13.53 -11.73
CA LEU A 144 0.11 12.25 -12.43
C LEU A 144 1.02 12.17 -13.68
N ILE A 145 1.89 11.15 -13.75
CA ILE A 145 2.87 10.95 -14.83
C ILE A 145 2.63 9.71 -15.71
N SER A 146 1.83 8.74 -15.22
CA SER A 146 1.40 7.55 -15.97
C SER A 146 0.16 6.95 -15.32
N SER A 147 -0.62 6.20 -16.10
CA SER A 147 -1.89 5.58 -15.66
C SER A 147 -2.13 4.22 -16.32
N GLN A 148 -1.06 3.47 -16.57
CA GLN A 148 -1.09 2.20 -17.31
C GLN A 148 -0.23 1.13 -16.66
N THR A 149 1.11 1.22 -16.79
CA THR A 149 2.02 0.14 -16.42
C THR A 149 2.39 0.12 -14.93
N SER A 150 2.46 -1.07 -14.34
CA SER A 150 2.94 -1.31 -12.98
C SER A 150 4.42 -1.00 -12.75
N SER A 151 5.15 -0.66 -13.81
CA SER A 151 6.47 -0.04 -13.77
C SER A 151 6.51 1.30 -14.50
N TYR A 152 7.38 2.19 -14.04
CA TYR A 152 7.71 3.46 -14.68
C TYR A 152 9.23 3.49 -14.93
N PHE A 153 9.64 3.65 -16.19
CA PHE A 153 11.04 3.53 -16.59
C PHE A 153 11.66 4.87 -17.00
N ILE A 154 12.66 5.30 -16.25
CA ILE A 154 13.49 6.47 -16.54
C ILE A 154 14.71 5.96 -17.29
N ALA A 155 14.71 6.08 -18.62
CA ALA A 155 15.78 5.55 -19.47
C ALA A 155 17.13 6.29 -19.33
N ALA A 156 17.09 7.58 -18.99
CA ALA A 156 18.26 8.41 -18.74
C ALA A 156 17.87 9.53 -17.76
N ALA A 157 18.26 9.39 -16.50
CA ALA A 157 17.93 10.31 -15.42
C ALA A 157 18.49 11.72 -15.66
N ARG A 158 17.71 12.73 -15.24
CA ARG A 158 18.04 14.16 -15.26
C ARG A 158 17.71 14.78 -13.91
N VAL A 159 18.29 15.94 -13.57
CA VAL A 159 17.98 16.65 -12.30
C VAL A 159 16.48 16.82 -12.07
N ASN A 160 15.68 17.08 -13.11
CA ASN A 160 14.23 17.25 -13.01
C ASN A 160 13.42 15.95 -12.75
N ASN A 161 14.07 14.78 -12.71
CA ASN A 161 13.49 13.54 -12.21
C ASN A 161 13.66 13.38 -10.68
N SER A 162 14.34 14.29 -10.00
CA SER A 162 14.43 14.28 -8.54
C SER A 162 13.07 14.62 -7.91
N GLY A 163 12.79 14.09 -6.71
CA GLY A 163 11.55 14.34 -5.98
C GLY A 163 10.89 13.08 -5.44
N GLU A 164 9.66 13.22 -4.95
CA GLU A 164 8.87 12.11 -4.43
C GLU A 164 8.13 11.38 -5.54
N TYR A 165 8.23 10.05 -5.54
CA TYR A 165 7.42 9.16 -6.35
C TYR A 165 6.42 8.39 -5.48
N ARG A 166 5.18 8.27 -5.96
CA ARG A 166 4.11 7.45 -5.35
C ARG A 166 3.35 6.67 -6.42
N CYS A 167 2.74 5.55 -6.05
CA CYS A 167 1.86 4.79 -6.94
C CYS A 167 0.52 4.41 -6.28
N GLN A 168 -0.49 4.12 -7.11
CA GLN A 168 -1.82 3.70 -6.69
C GLN A 168 -2.41 2.71 -7.73
N THR A 169 -3.26 1.79 -7.29
CA THR A 169 -4.02 0.88 -8.17
C THR A 169 -5.51 0.92 -7.81
N ARG A 170 -6.39 0.34 -8.63
CA ARG A 170 -7.83 0.26 -8.33
C ARG A 170 -8.16 -0.51 -7.03
N LEU A 171 -7.26 -1.38 -6.56
CA LEU A 171 -7.43 -2.20 -5.35
C LEU A 171 -6.35 -1.95 -4.28
N SER A 172 -5.61 -0.84 -4.35
CA SER A 172 -4.63 -0.47 -3.33
C SER A 172 -4.52 1.04 -3.15
N THR A 173 -4.49 1.49 -1.90
CA THR A 173 -4.40 2.92 -1.53
C THR A 173 -3.02 3.51 -1.90
N LEU A 174 -2.97 4.84 -2.06
CA LEU A 174 -1.78 5.58 -2.49
C LEU A 174 -0.56 5.25 -1.60
N SER A 175 0.56 4.93 -2.24
CA SER A 175 1.79 4.53 -1.55
C SER A 175 2.38 5.62 -0.67
N ASP A 176 3.25 5.22 0.26
CA ASP A 176 4.22 6.14 0.83
C ASP A 176 5.15 6.71 -0.25
N PRO A 177 5.69 7.92 -0.05
CA PRO A 177 6.68 8.50 -0.95
C PRO A 177 8.00 7.75 -0.92
N VAL A 178 8.54 7.52 -2.11
CA VAL A 178 9.94 7.13 -2.31
C VAL A 178 10.66 8.30 -2.99
N GLN A 179 11.67 8.84 -2.30
CA GLN A 179 12.50 9.91 -2.84
C GLN A 179 13.46 9.36 -3.90
N LEU A 180 13.61 10.09 -5.00
CA LEU A 180 14.71 9.94 -5.96
C LEU A 180 15.54 11.23 -5.99
N GLU A 181 16.85 11.10 -6.02
CA GLU A 181 17.82 12.19 -6.17
C GLU A 181 18.73 11.94 -7.38
N VAL A 182 18.76 12.87 -8.33
CA VAL A 182 19.64 12.79 -9.51
C VAL A 182 20.76 13.81 -9.41
N HIS A 183 21.98 13.30 -9.26
CA HIS A 183 23.20 14.05 -9.01
C HIS A 183 24.03 14.26 -10.28
N ILE A 184 24.79 15.36 -10.35
CA ILE A 184 25.73 15.66 -11.45
C ILE A 184 27.15 15.52 -10.92
N GLY A 185 27.86 14.46 -11.32
CA GLY A 185 29.22 14.20 -10.86
C GLY A 185 29.93 13.11 -11.65
N TRP A 186 31.24 12.97 -11.41
CA TRP A 186 32.05 11.88 -11.98
C TRP A 186 31.89 10.56 -11.21
N LEU A 187 31.68 10.67 -9.90
CA LEU A 187 31.43 9.58 -8.97
C LEU A 187 30.27 9.93 -8.04
N LEU A 188 29.55 8.91 -7.59
CA LEU A 188 28.51 8.99 -6.57
C LEU A 188 28.68 7.82 -5.60
N LEU A 189 28.68 8.10 -4.29
CA LEU A 189 28.67 7.05 -3.29
C LEU A 189 27.22 6.65 -3.01
N GLN A 190 26.78 5.53 -3.56
CA GLN A 190 25.44 5.00 -3.35
C GLN A 190 25.38 4.15 -2.08
N ALA A 191 24.30 4.31 -1.32
CA ALA A 191 23.92 3.51 -0.16
C ALA A 191 22.39 3.24 -0.23
N PRO A 192 21.86 2.14 0.33
CA PRO A 192 20.42 1.86 0.30
C PRO A 192 19.63 2.77 1.26
N ARG A 193 20.29 3.36 2.25
CA ARG A 193 19.74 4.31 3.24
C ARG A 193 20.89 5.07 3.92
N GLN A 194 20.58 6.15 4.64
CA GLN A 194 21.56 6.91 5.44
C GLN A 194 21.58 6.51 6.92
N VAL A 195 20.50 5.91 7.43
CA VAL A 195 20.37 5.48 8.83
C VAL A 195 20.30 3.95 8.89
N PHE A 196 21.14 3.36 9.73
CA PHE A 196 21.21 1.92 9.98
C PHE A 196 21.16 1.66 11.49
N LYS A 197 20.81 0.44 11.89
CA LYS A 197 20.96 -0.01 13.28
C LYS A 197 22.35 -0.58 13.52
N GLU A 198 22.76 -0.75 14.78
CA GLU A 198 23.87 -1.66 15.09
C GLU A 198 23.54 -3.09 14.61
N GLU A 199 24.59 -3.83 14.24
CA GLU A 199 24.53 -5.16 13.59
C GLU A 199 23.92 -5.22 12.18
N ASP A 200 23.37 -4.13 11.62
CA ASP A 200 22.96 -4.06 10.21
C ASP A 200 24.14 -4.31 9.25
N SER A 201 23.86 -4.87 8.07
CA SER A 201 24.82 -4.86 6.96
C SER A 201 24.70 -3.56 6.14
N ILE A 202 25.82 -2.86 5.98
CA ILE A 202 25.92 -1.64 5.15
C ILE A 202 26.54 -2.03 3.82
N HIS A 203 25.84 -1.76 2.73
CA HIS A 203 26.31 -1.93 1.35
C HIS A 203 26.56 -0.55 0.74
N LEU A 204 27.81 -0.27 0.39
CA LEU A 204 28.24 0.96 -0.26
C LEU A 204 28.79 0.67 -1.67
N ARG A 205 28.30 1.41 -2.66
CA ARG A 205 28.72 1.29 -4.07
C ARG A 205 29.31 2.61 -4.55
N CYS A 206 30.59 2.60 -4.94
CA CYS A 206 31.22 3.73 -5.63
C CYS A 206 30.81 3.72 -7.10
N HIS A 207 29.68 4.34 -7.41
CA HIS A 207 29.16 4.41 -8.78
C HIS A 207 29.90 5.46 -9.60
N SER A 208 30.11 5.19 -10.88
CA SER A 208 30.81 6.06 -11.82
C SER A 208 29.88 6.49 -12.95
N TRP A 209 30.02 7.74 -13.40
CA TRP A 209 29.17 8.29 -14.45
C TRP A 209 29.16 7.38 -15.69
N LYS A 210 27.96 7.03 -16.18
CA LYS A 210 27.74 6.09 -17.30
C LYS A 210 28.43 4.72 -17.13
N ASN A 211 28.62 4.26 -15.89
CA ASN A 211 29.37 3.05 -15.52
C ASN A 211 30.81 3.02 -16.11
N THR A 212 31.44 4.19 -16.23
CA THR A 212 32.81 4.31 -16.75
C THR A 212 33.84 3.55 -15.89
N LEU A 213 34.85 2.96 -16.54
CA LEU A 213 35.82 2.10 -15.87
C LEU A 213 36.64 2.89 -14.83
N LEU A 214 36.57 2.44 -13.58
CA LEU A 214 37.15 3.11 -12.41
C LEU A 214 38.20 2.21 -11.75
N HIS A 215 39.37 2.79 -11.45
CA HIS A 215 40.52 2.09 -10.88
C HIS A 215 41.00 2.71 -9.55
N LYS A 216 41.76 1.93 -8.78
CA LYS A 216 42.41 2.36 -7.51
C LYS A 216 41.41 2.99 -6.52
N VAL A 217 40.23 2.40 -6.43
CA VAL A 217 39.11 2.91 -5.63
C VAL A 217 39.45 2.87 -4.15
N THR A 218 39.29 4.01 -3.48
CA THR A 218 39.37 4.12 -2.02
C THR A 218 38.00 4.56 -1.49
N TYR A 219 37.46 3.83 -0.52
CA TYR A 219 36.34 4.27 0.30
C TYR A 219 36.91 4.90 1.58
N LEU A 220 36.42 6.09 1.94
CA LEU A 220 36.87 6.86 3.08
C LEU A 220 35.71 7.14 4.05
N GLN A 221 36.02 7.21 5.34
CA GLN A 221 35.13 7.64 6.42
C GLN A 221 35.87 8.71 7.23
N ASN A 222 35.26 9.87 7.46
CA ASN A 222 35.83 11.00 8.20
C ASN A 222 37.25 11.35 7.72
N GLY A 223 37.45 11.37 6.39
CA GLY A 223 38.74 11.61 5.72
C GLY A 223 39.76 10.46 5.76
N LYS A 224 39.49 9.36 6.47
CA LYS A 224 40.41 8.22 6.63
C LYS A 224 39.99 7.06 5.72
N GLY A 225 40.95 6.42 5.06
CA GLY A 225 40.67 5.25 4.22
C GLY A 225 40.16 4.05 5.03
N ARG A 226 38.99 3.51 4.67
CA ARG A 226 38.41 2.29 5.27
C ARG A 226 38.66 1.05 4.40
N LYS A 227 38.58 1.21 3.07
CA LYS A 227 38.79 0.11 2.12
C LYS A 227 39.44 0.62 0.83
N TYR A 228 40.27 -0.21 0.23
CA TYR A 228 40.88 0.02 -1.09
C TYR A 228 40.66 -1.19 -2.00
N PHE A 229 40.48 -0.94 -3.30
CA PHE A 229 40.38 -1.94 -4.36
C PHE A 229 41.15 -1.47 -5.62
N HIS A 230 41.79 -2.39 -6.35
CA HIS A 230 42.54 -2.04 -7.57
C HIS A 230 41.61 -1.74 -8.77
N GLN A 231 40.50 -2.46 -8.87
CA GLN A 231 39.38 -2.23 -9.80
C GLN A 231 38.16 -1.81 -8.96
N ASN A 232 37.11 -1.27 -9.59
CA ASN A 232 35.90 -0.92 -8.85
C ASN A 232 35.24 -2.17 -8.24
N SER A 233 34.73 -2.04 -7.01
CA SER A 233 34.08 -3.10 -6.25
C SER A 233 33.30 -2.47 -5.10
N ASP A 234 32.18 -3.09 -4.75
CA ASP A 234 31.32 -2.62 -3.66
C ASP A 234 31.96 -2.90 -2.29
N PHE A 235 31.78 -1.98 -1.35
CA PHE A 235 32.28 -2.10 0.01
C PHE A 235 31.14 -2.47 0.96
N TYR A 236 31.31 -3.61 1.64
CA TYR A 236 30.38 -4.13 2.63
C TYR A 236 30.96 -4.00 4.03
N ILE A 237 30.19 -3.42 4.95
CA ILE A 237 30.41 -3.52 6.40
C ILE A 237 29.38 -4.55 6.88
N PRO A 238 29.77 -5.79 7.23
CA PRO A 238 28.82 -6.90 7.41
C PRO A 238 28.02 -6.84 8.72
N LYS A 239 28.51 -6.06 9.70
CA LYS A 239 27.87 -5.73 10.97
C LYS A 239 28.25 -4.29 11.31
N ALA A 240 27.29 -3.39 11.36
CA ALA A 240 27.49 -1.99 11.70
C ALA A 240 27.73 -1.83 13.21
N THR A 241 28.65 -0.94 13.58
CA THR A 241 28.85 -0.51 14.97
C THR A 241 28.68 1.00 15.06
N LEU A 242 28.47 1.56 16.26
CA LEU A 242 28.45 3.03 16.43
C LEU A 242 29.68 3.76 15.82
N LYS A 243 30.84 3.07 15.71
CA LYS A 243 32.08 3.59 15.09
C LYS A 243 32.03 3.68 13.55
N ASP A 244 31.03 3.09 12.92
CA ASP A 244 30.74 3.19 11.48
C ASP A 244 29.80 4.36 11.16
N SER A 245 29.50 5.22 12.13
CA SER A 245 28.87 6.53 11.87
C SER A 245 29.89 7.53 11.31
N GLY A 246 29.47 8.41 10.40
CA GLY A 246 30.28 9.53 9.93
C GLY A 246 30.05 9.95 8.49
N SER A 247 30.91 10.84 8.01
CA SER A 247 30.98 11.30 6.62
C SER A 247 31.72 10.26 5.78
N TYR A 248 31.06 9.71 4.76
CA TYR A 248 31.64 8.76 3.81
C TYR A 248 31.73 9.35 2.41
N PHE A 249 32.82 9.05 1.69
CA PHE A 249 32.96 9.33 0.26
C PHE A 249 33.88 8.30 -0.40
N CYS A 250 33.83 8.17 -1.72
CA CYS A 250 34.78 7.37 -2.48
C CYS A 250 35.59 8.21 -3.46
N ARG A 251 36.79 7.74 -3.81
CA ARG A 251 37.65 8.34 -4.84
C ARG A 251 38.35 7.28 -5.67
N GLY A 252 38.71 7.61 -6.90
CA GLY A 252 39.42 6.70 -7.80
C GLY A 252 39.94 7.39 -9.06
N LEU A 253 40.46 6.59 -10.00
CA LEU A 253 40.95 7.06 -11.29
C LEU A 253 40.00 6.66 -12.42
N ILE A 254 39.46 7.63 -13.15
CA ILE A 254 38.81 7.43 -14.44
C ILE A 254 39.86 7.77 -15.52
N GLY A 255 40.39 6.75 -16.18
CA GLY A 255 41.62 6.89 -16.97
C GLY A 255 42.78 7.37 -16.09
N SER A 256 43.34 8.53 -16.41
CA SER A 256 44.38 9.21 -15.61
C SER A 256 43.82 10.22 -14.59
N LYS A 257 42.53 10.58 -14.67
CA LYS A 257 41.93 11.65 -13.85
C LYS A 257 41.54 11.12 -12.47
N ASN A 258 42.13 11.71 -11.42
CA ASN A 258 41.69 11.49 -10.04
C ASN A 258 40.36 12.23 -9.80
N VAL A 259 39.36 11.50 -9.29
CA VAL A 259 38.01 11.98 -9.05
C VAL A 259 37.51 11.50 -7.68
N SER A 260 36.63 12.29 -7.06
CA SER A 260 35.94 11.99 -5.80
C SER A 260 34.44 12.06 -6.01
N SER A 261 33.69 11.29 -5.24
CA SER A 261 32.26 11.53 -5.01
C SER A 261 32.07 12.72 -4.07
N GLU A 262 30.83 13.19 -3.97
CA GLU A 262 30.37 13.96 -2.81
C GLU A 262 30.31 13.07 -1.54
N THR A 263 29.95 13.69 -0.41
CA THR A 263 29.91 13.04 0.91
C THR A 263 28.49 12.63 1.29
N VAL A 264 28.31 11.37 1.69
CA VAL A 264 27.09 10.86 2.33
C VAL A 264 27.34 10.70 3.83
N ASN A 265 26.47 11.23 4.67
CA ASN A 265 26.54 11.03 6.11
C ASN A 265 25.77 9.77 6.49
N ILE A 266 26.45 8.82 7.15
CA ILE A 266 25.86 7.58 7.64
C ILE A 266 25.74 7.66 9.16
N THR A 267 24.56 7.36 9.68
CA THR A 267 24.28 7.35 11.13
C THR A 267 23.90 5.94 11.56
N ILE A 268 24.63 5.39 12.52
CA ILE A 268 24.31 4.10 13.14
C ILE A 268 23.58 4.38 14.46
N THR A 269 22.33 3.93 14.56
CA THR A 269 21.55 4.02 15.80
C THR A 269 21.65 2.72 16.58
N GLN A 270 21.89 2.84 17.88
CA GLN A 270 21.66 1.73 18.80
C GLN A 270 20.15 1.65 19.07
N ASP A 271 19.56 0.46 18.96
CA ASP A 271 18.25 0.22 19.56
C ASP A 271 18.40 0.36 21.07
N LEU A 272 17.88 1.47 21.62
CA LEU A 272 17.63 1.55 23.06
C LEU A 272 16.67 0.43 23.40
N ALA A 273 17.21 -0.65 23.98
CA ALA A 273 16.41 -1.77 24.43
C ALA A 273 15.33 -1.25 25.39
N VAL A 274 14.06 -1.35 24.98
CA VAL A 274 12.91 -0.99 25.82
C VAL A 274 12.69 -2.10 26.84
N SER A 275 13.69 -2.29 27.70
CA SER A 275 13.72 -3.22 28.84
C SER A 275 12.86 -2.69 30.00
N SER A 276 11.68 -2.15 29.68
CA SER A 276 10.60 -1.77 30.60
C SER A 276 9.31 -2.49 30.20
N ILE A 277 9.42 -3.82 30.06
CA ILE A 277 8.30 -4.74 29.88
C ILE A 277 7.22 -4.47 30.94
N SER A 278 6.00 -4.16 30.51
CA SER A 278 4.77 -4.33 31.30
C SER A 278 4.67 -3.53 32.64
N SER A 279 5.08 -2.26 32.66
CA SER A 279 4.90 -1.37 33.82
C SER A 279 3.55 -0.62 33.85
N PHE A 280 2.75 -0.65 32.79
CA PHE A 280 1.52 0.18 32.64
C PHE A 280 0.35 -0.22 33.58
N PHE A 281 0.51 -1.25 34.42
CA PHE A 281 -0.45 -1.63 35.45
C PHE A 281 0.21 -1.62 36.82
N PRO A 282 -0.24 -0.76 37.77
CA PRO A 282 0.20 -0.81 39.15
C PRO A 282 -0.01 -2.21 39.77
N PRO A 283 0.81 -2.65 40.73
CA PRO A 283 0.82 -4.03 41.22
C PRO A 283 -0.55 -4.52 41.73
N GLY A 284 -1.39 -3.65 42.28
CA GLY A 284 -2.76 -3.99 42.70
C GLY A 284 -3.71 -4.38 41.55
N TYR A 285 -3.52 -3.85 40.33
CA TYR A 285 -4.38 -4.15 39.20
C TYR A 285 -4.22 -5.58 38.67
N ARG A 286 -3.01 -6.15 38.79
CA ARG A 286 -2.77 -7.57 38.46
C ARG A 286 -3.56 -8.49 39.38
N VAL A 287 -3.57 -8.20 40.69
CA VAL A 287 -4.35 -8.97 41.68
C VAL A 287 -5.84 -8.84 41.41
N SER A 288 -6.33 -7.62 41.17
CA SER A 288 -7.74 -7.37 40.83
C SER A 288 -8.18 -8.14 39.58
N PHE A 289 -7.39 -8.09 38.50
CA PHE A 289 -7.68 -8.83 37.26
C PHE A 289 -7.68 -10.35 37.48
N CYS A 290 -6.69 -10.89 38.20
CA CYS A 290 -6.66 -12.33 38.52
C CYS A 290 -7.87 -12.76 39.37
N LEU A 291 -8.29 -11.96 40.36
CA LEU A 291 -9.48 -12.23 41.16
C LEU A 291 -10.75 -12.20 40.31
N VAL A 292 -10.92 -11.21 39.41
CA VAL A 292 -12.06 -11.15 38.49
C VAL A 292 -12.09 -12.37 37.56
N MET A 293 -10.96 -12.76 36.97
CA MET A 293 -10.89 -13.96 36.11
C MET A 293 -11.23 -15.25 36.88
N VAL A 294 -10.71 -15.41 38.10
CA VAL A 294 -11.03 -16.58 38.96
C VAL A 294 -12.50 -16.60 39.35
N LEU A 295 -13.10 -15.44 39.65
CA LEU A 295 -14.54 -15.33 39.93
C LEU A 295 -15.39 -15.66 38.70
N LEU A 296 -15.02 -15.21 37.50
CA LEU A 296 -15.69 -15.57 36.26
C LEU A 296 -15.63 -17.08 36.02
N PHE A 297 -14.45 -17.71 36.10
CA PHE A 297 -14.32 -19.16 35.97
C PHE A 297 -15.12 -19.95 37.03
N ALA A 298 -15.22 -19.44 38.26
CA ALA A 298 -16.03 -20.04 39.31
C ALA A 298 -17.54 -19.91 39.02
N VAL A 299 -17.98 -18.75 38.52
CA VAL A 299 -19.37 -18.52 38.08
C VAL A 299 -19.73 -19.41 36.89
N ASP A 300 -18.88 -19.48 35.86
CA ASP A 300 -19.12 -20.31 34.67
C ASP A 300 -19.14 -21.80 35.03
N THR A 301 -18.23 -22.25 35.91
CA THR A 301 -18.22 -23.64 36.38
C THR A 301 -19.46 -23.95 37.24
N GLY A 302 -19.85 -23.03 38.12
CA GLY A 302 -21.05 -23.14 38.94
C GLY A 302 -22.35 -23.12 38.13
N LEU A 303 -22.41 -22.30 37.08
CA LEU A 303 -23.52 -22.22 36.13
C LEU A 303 -23.59 -23.49 35.28
N TYR A 304 -22.47 -23.97 34.74
CA TYR A 304 -22.36 -25.25 34.03
C TYR A 304 -22.85 -26.42 34.89
N PHE A 305 -22.40 -26.52 36.14
CA PHE A 305 -22.89 -27.55 37.06
C PHE A 305 -24.37 -27.37 37.44
N SER A 306 -24.86 -26.14 37.57
CA SER A 306 -26.28 -25.86 37.86
C SER A 306 -27.19 -26.23 36.68
N VAL A 307 -26.80 -25.91 35.45
CA VAL A 307 -27.48 -26.34 34.23
C VAL A 307 -27.45 -27.87 34.11
N LYS A 308 -26.28 -28.49 34.31
CA LYS A 308 -26.11 -29.96 34.30
C LYS A 308 -26.93 -30.68 35.37
N LYS A 309 -27.22 -30.02 36.50
CA LYS A 309 -28.06 -30.53 37.59
C LYS A 309 -29.56 -30.24 37.40
N ASN A 310 -29.90 -29.23 36.61
CA ASN A 310 -31.27 -28.88 36.22
C ASN A 310 -31.74 -29.59 34.93
N ILE A 311 -30.87 -30.37 34.27
CA ILE A 311 -31.28 -31.35 33.26
C ILE A 311 -31.63 -32.65 34.00
N PRO A 312 -32.90 -33.07 34.08
CA PRO A 312 -33.24 -34.39 34.63
C PRO A 312 -32.66 -35.46 33.70
N SER A 313 -32.05 -36.50 34.29
CA SER A 313 -31.58 -37.66 33.53
C SER A 313 -32.77 -38.46 32.99
N SER A 314 -33.26 -38.10 31.81
CA SER A 314 -34.30 -38.84 31.09
C SER A 314 -33.70 -40.12 30.48
N THR A 315 -33.34 -41.05 31.37
CA THR A 315 -32.71 -42.33 31.04
C THR A 315 -33.73 -43.45 31.25
N ARG A 316 -34.82 -43.43 30.48
CA ARG A 316 -35.84 -44.49 30.55
C ARG A 316 -36.54 -44.70 29.20
N ASP A 317 -36.42 -45.94 28.72
CA ASP A 317 -37.15 -46.55 27.61
C ASP A 317 -36.99 -45.93 26.20
N TRP A 318 -35.86 -46.24 25.54
CA TRP A 318 -35.85 -46.43 24.08
C TRP A 318 -35.39 -47.86 23.79
N LYS A 319 -36.28 -48.69 23.24
CA LYS A 319 -36.07 -50.12 23.00
C LYS A 319 -35.29 -50.38 21.71
N ASP A 320 -34.78 -51.60 21.56
CA ASP A 320 -34.08 -52.08 20.38
C ASP A 320 -34.77 -51.73 19.06
N HIS A 321 -34.13 -50.90 18.23
CA HIS A 321 -34.36 -50.86 16.80
C HIS A 321 -33.12 -51.35 16.07
N LYS A 322 -33.12 -52.67 15.88
CA LYS A 322 -32.05 -53.49 15.31
C LYS A 322 -31.88 -53.21 13.81
N PHE A 323 -31.19 -52.12 13.46
CA PHE A 323 -30.85 -51.81 12.07
C PHE A 323 -29.96 -52.90 11.48
N LYS A 324 -30.51 -53.62 10.50
CA LYS A 324 -29.87 -54.73 9.78
C LYS A 324 -29.23 -54.20 8.51
N TRP A 325 -27.91 -54.09 8.48
CA TRP A 325 -27.19 -53.69 7.27
C TRP A 325 -27.37 -54.74 6.16
N SER A 326 -27.69 -54.28 4.95
CA SER A 326 -27.63 -55.10 3.74
C SER A 326 -26.37 -54.72 2.97
N LYS A 327 -25.56 -55.72 2.57
CA LYS A 327 -24.53 -55.52 1.55
C LYS A 327 -25.15 -55.78 0.19
N ASP A 328 -24.95 -54.87 -0.74
CA ASP A 328 -25.23 -55.09 -2.16
C ASP A 328 -23.94 -55.51 -2.88
N PRO A 329 -23.92 -56.64 -3.61
CA PRO A 329 -22.73 -57.07 -4.35
C PRO A 329 -23.02 -57.37 -5.83
N GLN A 330 -22.60 -56.47 -6.73
CA GLN A 330 -21.95 -56.93 -7.96
C GLN A 330 -21.07 -55.87 -8.63
N ASP A 331 -19.80 -56.24 -8.79
CA ASP A 331 -18.84 -55.72 -9.76
C ASP A 331 -18.32 -56.97 -10.50
N LYS A 332 -18.55 -57.07 -11.82
CA LYS A 332 -18.14 -58.22 -12.65
C LYS A 332 -18.28 -57.96 -14.15
#